data_AF-A0A661HTT3-F1
#
_entry.id   AF-A0A661HTT3-F1
#
_cell.length_a   1.000
_cell.length_b   1.000
_cell.length_c   1.000
_cell.angle_alpha   90.00
_cell.angle_beta   90.00
_cell.angle_gamma   90.00
#
_symmetry.space_group_name_H-M   'P 1'
#
loop_
_entity.id
_entity.type
_entity.pdbx_description
1 polymer ?
#
loop_
_entity_poly.entity_id
_entity_poly.type
_entity_poly.pdbx_seq_one_letter_code
_entity_poly.pdbx_strand_id
1 'polypeptide(L)'
;FAESLYAERGVEWLIGAHVEKVEEGKLTYELLDGSKGEEEFDFSMLIPPFAGVGLKAYDKAGEDITSTIFAPNGFMKVDANYNAGAYENWKAADWPRTYQNPSYSNMFAAGIAFAPPHLISKPMSSPNGTPINPTPPRTGMPAGIIGKAVAHSVTSLMQDGANAHIHEASMAEMGAACVASAGKGLTTGTAAAMTVFPVVPDFQTYPGTGRDTDYTFGEIGLAGHWIKHILHYMFIHKAQLKPGWTLIPE
;
A
#
# COMPACT_ATOMS: atom_id res chain seq x y z
N PHE A 1 -17.50 -0.25 10.76
CA PHE A 1 -18.38 0.59 9.90
C PHE A 1 -18.64 -0.06 8.52
N ALA A 2 -17.68 -0.76 7.89
CA ALA A 2 -17.89 -1.36 6.56
C ALA A 2 -19.04 -2.37 6.52
N GLU A 3 -19.09 -3.31 7.47
CA GLU A 3 -20.17 -4.32 7.57
C GLU A 3 -21.56 -3.68 7.76
N SER A 4 -21.66 -2.62 8.58
CA SER A 4 -22.91 -1.85 8.74
C SER A 4 -23.34 -1.25 7.42
N LEU A 5 -22.41 -0.63 6.68
CA LEU A 5 -22.70 -0.01 5.39
C LEU A 5 -23.15 -1.04 4.35
N TYR A 6 -22.54 -2.22 4.35
CA TYR A 6 -22.93 -3.31 3.46
C TYR A 6 -24.32 -3.84 3.81
N ALA A 7 -24.60 -4.08 5.09
CA ALA A 7 -25.91 -4.50 5.57
C ALA A 7 -27.02 -3.47 5.22
N GLU A 8 -26.78 -2.19 5.49
CA GLU A 8 -27.71 -1.09 5.15
C GLU A 8 -28.03 -1.00 3.66
N ARG A 9 -27.13 -1.48 2.80
CA ARG A 9 -27.25 -1.43 1.34
C ARG A 9 -27.63 -2.77 0.71
N GLY A 10 -27.86 -3.80 1.52
CA GLY A 10 -28.12 -5.15 1.02
C GLY A 10 -26.98 -5.70 0.17
N VAL A 11 -25.73 -5.34 0.50
CA VAL A 11 -24.53 -5.92 -0.12
C VAL A 11 -24.08 -7.07 0.75
N GLU A 12 -24.01 -8.26 0.18
CA GLU A 12 -23.44 -9.43 0.85
C GLU A 12 -21.91 -9.42 0.74
N TRP A 13 -21.22 -10.02 1.70
CA TRP A 13 -19.77 -10.11 1.69
C TRP A 13 -19.27 -11.46 2.19
N LEU A 14 -18.18 -11.90 1.59
CA LEU A 14 -17.44 -13.09 1.97
C LEU A 14 -15.99 -12.69 2.26
N ILE A 15 -15.48 -13.12 3.42
CA ILE A 15 -14.10 -12.85 3.84
C ILE A 15 -13.28 -14.13 3.89
N GLY A 16 -11.95 -13.99 3.81
CA GLY A 16 -11.06 -15.15 3.87
C GLY A 16 -11.21 -16.07 2.66
N ALA A 17 -11.51 -15.51 1.49
CA ALA A 17 -11.67 -16.23 0.24
C ALA A 17 -10.53 -15.92 -0.74
N HIS A 18 -10.08 -16.96 -1.45
CA HIS A 18 -9.16 -16.88 -2.57
C HIS A 18 -9.89 -17.25 -3.85
N VAL A 19 -10.04 -16.32 -4.78
CA VAL A 19 -10.63 -16.63 -6.10
C VAL A 19 -9.63 -17.47 -6.89
N GLU A 20 -9.97 -18.74 -7.15
CA GLU A 20 -9.10 -19.69 -7.85
C GLU A 20 -9.23 -19.56 -9.37
N LYS A 21 -10.47 -19.38 -9.85
CA LYS A 21 -10.77 -19.36 -11.28
C LYS A 21 -11.95 -18.43 -11.55
N VAL A 22 -11.86 -17.70 -12.65
CA VAL A 22 -12.95 -16.86 -13.18
C VAL A 22 -13.28 -17.36 -14.58
N GLU A 23 -14.54 -17.68 -14.80
CA GLU A 23 -15.10 -18.15 -16.07
C GLU A 23 -16.25 -17.23 -16.50
N GLU A 24 -16.82 -17.48 -17.68
CA GLU A 24 -18.01 -16.77 -18.11
C GLU A 24 -19.17 -17.05 -17.14
N GLY A 25 -19.67 -16.00 -16.50
CA GLY A 25 -20.83 -16.07 -15.61
C GLY A 25 -20.57 -16.67 -14.22
N LYS A 26 -19.34 -17.08 -13.89
CA LYS A 26 -19.05 -17.80 -12.63
C LYS A 26 -17.60 -17.62 -12.17
N LEU A 27 -17.39 -17.62 -10.87
CA LEU A 27 -16.07 -17.82 -10.26
C LEU A 27 -16.10 -18.97 -9.27
N THR A 28 -14.94 -19.58 -9.03
CA THR A 28 -14.72 -20.54 -7.94
C THR A 28 -13.73 -19.96 -6.95
N TYR A 29 -13.91 -20.25 -5.67
CA TYR A 29 -13.05 -19.76 -4.61
C TYR A 29 -12.78 -20.83 -3.55
N GLU A 30 -11.69 -20.64 -2.82
CA GLU A 30 -11.31 -21.43 -1.66
C GLU A 30 -11.35 -20.57 -0.39
N LEU A 31 -11.88 -21.12 0.70
CA LEU A 31 -11.93 -20.47 2.01
C LEU A 31 -10.75 -20.85 2.91
N LEU A 32 -10.59 -20.10 4.01
CA LEU A 32 -9.55 -20.35 5.01
C LEU A 32 -9.60 -21.75 5.65
N ASP A 33 -10.76 -22.40 5.67
CA ASP A 33 -10.91 -23.78 6.16
C ASP A 33 -10.63 -24.84 5.08
N GLY A 34 -10.32 -24.43 3.86
CA GLY A 34 -10.07 -25.30 2.71
C GLY A 34 -11.33 -25.75 1.96
N SER A 35 -12.52 -25.37 2.44
CA SER A 35 -13.75 -25.58 1.69
C SER A 35 -13.75 -24.72 0.42
N LYS A 36 -14.42 -25.22 -0.62
CA LYS A 36 -14.55 -24.55 -1.91
C LYS A 36 -15.99 -24.14 -2.14
N GLY A 37 -16.16 -23.00 -2.80
CA GLY A 37 -17.45 -22.49 -3.22
C GLY A 37 -17.40 -21.94 -4.63
N GLU A 38 -18.56 -21.58 -5.13
CA GLU A 38 -18.75 -20.97 -6.43
C GLU A 38 -19.70 -19.79 -6.28
N GLU A 39 -19.49 -18.73 -7.06
CA GLU A 39 -20.45 -17.64 -7.19
C GLU A 39 -20.75 -17.38 -8.66
N GLU A 40 -22.03 -17.26 -8.97
CA GLU A 40 -22.51 -16.85 -10.30
C GLU A 40 -22.63 -15.33 -10.36
N PHE A 41 -22.34 -14.75 -11.53
CA PHE A 41 -22.44 -13.31 -11.74
C PHE A 41 -22.82 -12.97 -13.19
N ASP A 42 -23.60 -11.90 -13.37
CA ASP A 42 -23.78 -11.27 -14.68
C ASP A 42 -22.62 -10.32 -15.02
N PHE A 43 -21.97 -9.76 -13.99
CA PHE A 43 -20.85 -8.84 -14.09
C PHE A 43 -19.95 -8.95 -12.87
N SER A 44 -18.63 -8.95 -13.07
CA SER A 44 -17.65 -9.01 -11.99
C SER A 44 -16.57 -7.92 -12.13
N MET A 45 -16.09 -7.45 -10.99
CA MET A 45 -14.92 -6.57 -10.88
C MET A 45 -14.06 -7.08 -9.74
N LEU A 46 -12.90 -7.63 -10.07
CA LEU A 46 -11.92 -8.13 -9.11
C LEU A 46 -10.67 -7.25 -9.14
N ILE A 47 -10.10 -6.98 -7.97
CA ILE A 47 -8.81 -6.29 -7.86
C ILE A 47 -7.72 -7.36 -7.96
N PRO A 48 -6.85 -7.34 -8.99
CA PRO A 48 -5.79 -8.32 -9.12
C PRO A 48 -4.68 -8.08 -8.08
N PRO A 49 -3.90 -9.11 -7.75
CA PRO A 49 -2.68 -8.92 -6.97
C PRO A 49 -1.69 -8.04 -7.75
N PHE A 50 -0.86 -7.30 -7.01
CA PHE A 50 0.18 -6.47 -7.62
C PHE A 50 1.50 -7.21 -7.73
N ALA A 51 2.16 -7.07 -8.87
CA ALA A 51 3.54 -7.47 -9.11
C ALA A 51 4.32 -6.31 -9.73
N GLY A 52 5.65 -6.39 -9.71
CA GLY A 52 6.47 -5.48 -10.49
C GLY A 52 6.22 -5.64 -11.99
N VAL A 53 6.53 -4.59 -12.76
CA VAL A 53 6.20 -4.51 -14.19
C VAL A 53 7.09 -5.38 -15.09
N GLY A 54 7.93 -6.24 -14.53
CA GLY A 54 8.79 -7.16 -15.27
C GLY A 54 10.05 -6.53 -15.88
N LEU A 55 10.58 -5.46 -15.28
CA LEU A 55 11.83 -4.85 -15.73
C LEU A 55 13.01 -5.83 -15.59
N LYS A 56 13.90 -5.79 -16.58
CA LYS A 56 15.23 -6.40 -16.51
C LYS A 56 16.27 -5.33 -16.22
N ALA A 57 17.29 -5.70 -15.47
CA ALA A 57 18.43 -4.83 -15.18
C ALA A 57 19.72 -5.49 -15.65
N TYR A 58 20.55 -4.72 -16.33
CA TYR A 58 21.85 -5.15 -16.83
C TYR A 58 22.94 -4.21 -16.31
N ASP A 59 24.10 -4.76 -15.97
CA ASP A 59 25.24 -3.93 -15.57
C ASP A 59 25.97 -3.34 -16.80
N LYS A 60 27.10 -2.65 -16.56
CA LYS A 60 27.89 -2.03 -17.63
C LYS A 60 28.54 -3.04 -18.58
N ALA A 61 28.75 -4.28 -18.14
CA ALA A 61 29.30 -5.37 -18.96
C ALA A 61 28.19 -6.09 -19.75
N GLY A 62 26.91 -5.80 -19.46
CA GLY A 62 25.76 -6.44 -20.08
C GLY A 62 25.28 -7.68 -19.32
N GLU A 63 25.79 -7.93 -18.12
CA GLU A 63 25.37 -9.06 -17.30
C GLU A 63 24.00 -8.80 -16.65
N ASP A 64 23.14 -9.83 -16.60
CA ASP A 64 21.80 -9.73 -15.99
C ASP A 64 21.93 -9.65 -14.46
N ILE A 65 21.61 -8.48 -13.91
CA ILE A 65 21.59 -8.18 -12.47
C ILE A 65 20.16 -8.06 -11.92
N THR A 66 19.15 -8.54 -12.66
CA THR A 66 17.73 -8.41 -12.30
C THR A 66 17.44 -8.97 -10.91
N SER A 67 17.99 -10.13 -10.56
CA SER A 67 17.81 -10.75 -9.23
C SER A 67 18.53 -10.01 -8.11
N THR A 68 19.54 -9.20 -8.43
CA THR A 68 20.22 -8.30 -7.49
C THR A 68 19.36 -7.08 -7.19
N ILE A 69 18.64 -6.55 -8.19
CA ILE A 69 17.82 -5.33 -8.06
C ILE A 69 16.40 -5.64 -7.55
N PHE A 70 15.75 -6.64 -8.12
CA PHE A 70 14.33 -6.94 -7.89
C PHE A 70 14.15 -8.19 -7.05
N ALA A 71 13.11 -8.20 -6.22
CA ALA A 71 12.64 -9.37 -5.51
C ALA A 71 11.87 -10.31 -6.48
N PRO A 72 11.60 -11.57 -6.11
CA PRO A 72 10.87 -12.53 -6.98
C PRO A 72 9.49 -12.05 -7.44
N ASN A 73 8.84 -11.17 -6.66
CA ASN A 73 7.57 -10.53 -7.02
C ASN A 73 7.72 -9.37 -8.02
N GLY A 74 8.94 -9.10 -8.51
CA GLY A 74 9.27 -8.06 -9.48
C GLY A 74 9.41 -6.65 -8.91
N PHE A 75 9.13 -6.43 -7.62
CA PHE A 75 9.33 -5.13 -6.98
C PHE A 75 10.81 -4.91 -6.66
N MET A 76 11.26 -3.65 -6.65
CA MET A 76 12.66 -3.32 -6.39
C MET A 76 13.00 -3.50 -4.91
N LYS A 77 14.09 -4.19 -4.61
CA LYS A 77 14.64 -4.30 -3.25
C LYS A 77 15.17 -2.95 -2.80
N VAL A 78 14.86 -2.60 -1.56
CA VAL A 78 15.28 -1.36 -0.90
C VAL A 78 15.90 -1.68 0.46
N ASP A 79 16.16 -0.67 1.29
CA ASP A 79 16.78 -0.75 2.61
C ASP A 79 15.87 -1.37 3.69
N ALA A 80 15.35 -2.57 3.42
CA ALA A 80 14.46 -3.31 4.30
C ALA A 80 15.10 -4.64 4.77
N ASN A 81 14.62 -5.17 5.89
CA ASN A 81 15.02 -6.49 6.38
C ASN A 81 14.15 -7.60 5.77
N TYR A 82 14.65 -8.23 4.71
CA TYR A 82 13.96 -9.34 4.03
C TYR A 82 14.10 -10.70 4.73
N ASN A 83 14.79 -10.78 5.87
CA ASN A 83 15.12 -12.02 6.57
C ASN A 83 14.38 -12.19 7.91
N ALA A 84 13.28 -11.46 8.13
CA ALA A 84 12.53 -11.50 9.38
C ALA A 84 11.87 -12.88 9.68
N GLY A 85 11.58 -13.67 8.64
CA GLY A 85 11.04 -15.02 8.80
C GLY A 85 9.59 -15.02 9.29
N ALA A 86 9.31 -15.72 10.40
CA ALA A 86 7.96 -15.90 10.96
C ALA A 86 7.34 -14.60 11.49
N TYR A 87 6.00 -14.53 11.49
CA TYR A 87 5.22 -13.33 11.87
C TYR A 87 5.59 -12.78 13.25
N GLU A 88 5.90 -13.65 14.20
CA GLU A 88 6.23 -13.31 15.59
C GLU A 88 7.55 -12.54 15.69
N ASN A 89 8.41 -12.63 14.68
CA ASN A 89 9.69 -11.94 14.62
C ASN A 89 9.63 -10.59 13.90
N TRP A 90 8.50 -10.29 13.22
CA TRP A 90 8.37 -9.08 12.41
C TRP A 90 8.38 -7.83 13.29
N LYS A 91 9.08 -6.80 12.81
CA LYS A 91 9.24 -5.52 13.50
C LYS A 91 8.91 -4.38 12.56
N ALA A 92 8.44 -3.28 13.14
CA ALA A 92 8.30 -2.00 12.45
C ALA A 92 9.61 -1.59 11.74
N ALA A 93 10.75 -1.81 12.40
CA ALA A 93 12.08 -1.50 11.88
C ALA A 93 12.54 -2.38 10.69
N ASP A 94 11.81 -3.45 10.35
CA ASP A 94 12.13 -4.25 9.16
C ASP A 94 11.74 -3.51 7.86
N TRP A 95 10.85 -2.53 7.96
CA TRP A 95 10.37 -1.73 6.83
C TRP A 95 11.37 -0.64 6.42
N PRO A 96 11.42 -0.30 5.12
CA PRO A 96 12.39 0.65 4.59
C PRO A 96 12.24 2.05 5.16
N ARG A 97 13.34 2.78 5.24
CA ARG A 97 13.37 4.18 5.67
C ARG A 97 13.74 5.11 4.52
N THR A 98 14.78 4.77 3.78
CA THR A 98 15.39 5.61 2.72
C THR A 98 14.92 5.24 1.33
N TYR A 99 14.39 4.03 1.16
CA TYR A 99 13.95 3.46 -0.11
C TYR A 99 15.06 3.35 -1.17
N GLN A 100 16.32 3.38 -0.73
CA GLN A 100 17.50 3.20 -1.55
C GLN A 100 17.77 1.71 -1.76
N ASN A 101 18.22 1.32 -2.95
CA ASN A 101 18.64 -0.05 -3.21
C ASN A 101 19.93 -0.36 -2.42
N PRO A 102 20.02 -1.53 -1.74
CA PRO A 102 21.17 -1.86 -0.90
C PRO A 102 22.45 -2.15 -1.67
N SER A 103 22.37 -2.48 -2.97
CA SER A 103 23.52 -2.80 -3.81
C SER A 103 23.98 -1.60 -4.65
N TYR A 104 23.07 -0.69 -5.01
CA TYR A 104 23.33 0.44 -5.89
C TYR A 104 22.79 1.74 -5.30
N SER A 105 23.69 2.59 -4.81
CA SER A 105 23.36 3.84 -4.11
C SER A 105 22.67 4.90 -4.98
N ASN A 106 22.70 4.76 -6.30
CA ASN A 106 22.01 5.65 -7.24
C ASN A 106 20.61 5.13 -7.64
N MET A 107 20.12 4.06 -7.03
CA MET A 107 18.81 3.47 -7.33
C MET A 107 17.88 3.59 -6.12
N PHE A 108 16.64 4.02 -6.38
CA PHE A 108 15.60 4.20 -5.37
C PHE A 108 14.26 3.69 -5.90
N ALA A 109 13.35 3.31 -4.99
CA ALA A 109 12.00 2.90 -5.36
C ALA A 109 10.94 3.55 -4.47
N ALA A 110 10.08 4.37 -5.06
CA ALA A 110 8.99 5.05 -4.36
C ALA A 110 7.61 4.42 -4.66
N GLY A 111 6.66 4.64 -3.74
CA GLY A 111 5.27 4.22 -3.92
C GLY A 111 5.11 2.70 -4.00
N ILE A 112 4.36 2.21 -4.99
CA ILE A 112 4.07 0.77 -5.15
C ILE A 112 5.32 -0.03 -5.53
N ALA A 113 6.35 0.60 -6.11
CA ALA A 113 7.45 -0.07 -6.79
C ALA A 113 8.47 -0.77 -5.88
N PHE A 114 8.57 -0.38 -4.60
CA PHE A 114 9.48 -1.06 -3.67
C PHE A 114 8.90 -2.40 -3.22
N ALA A 115 9.77 -3.35 -2.91
CA ALA A 115 9.42 -4.66 -2.41
C ALA A 115 9.18 -4.59 -0.89
N PRO A 116 7.96 -4.84 -0.38
CA PRO A 116 7.73 -4.97 1.04
C PRO A 116 8.54 -6.14 1.62
N PRO A 117 9.15 -6.00 2.81
CA PRO A 117 9.91 -7.09 3.44
C PRO A 117 9.03 -8.27 3.85
N HIS A 118 7.78 -7.99 4.23
CA HIS A 118 6.77 -8.96 4.63
C HIS A 118 5.36 -8.34 4.52
N LEU A 119 4.32 -9.10 4.88
CA LEU A 119 2.95 -8.58 4.96
C LEU A 119 2.80 -7.63 6.16
N ILE A 120 1.69 -6.89 6.22
CA ILE A 120 1.36 -6.07 7.39
C ILE A 120 0.58 -6.87 8.43
N SER A 121 -0.36 -7.69 7.98
CA SER A 121 -1.20 -8.53 8.83
C SER A 121 -0.62 -9.94 8.93
N LYS A 122 -1.04 -10.68 9.97
CA LYS A 122 -0.68 -12.08 10.15
C LYS A 122 -0.97 -12.88 8.87
N PRO A 123 0.02 -13.61 8.32
CA PRO A 123 -0.20 -14.50 7.19
C PRO A 123 -1.24 -15.56 7.50
N MET A 124 -2.14 -15.79 6.55
CA MET A 124 -3.15 -16.83 6.60
C MET A 124 -3.06 -17.69 5.33
N SER A 125 -3.35 -18.98 5.49
CA SER A 125 -3.45 -19.94 4.41
C SER A 125 -4.47 -21.02 4.76
N SER A 126 -5.08 -21.62 3.74
CA SER A 126 -5.93 -22.80 3.92
C SER A 126 -5.10 -24.06 4.25
N PRO A 127 -5.74 -25.17 4.68
CA PRO A 127 -5.08 -26.47 4.81
C PRO A 127 -4.46 -27.01 3.51
N ASN A 128 -4.90 -26.52 2.34
CA ASN A 128 -4.33 -26.88 1.04
C ASN A 128 -3.06 -26.09 0.70
N GLY A 129 -2.66 -25.14 1.56
CA GLY A 129 -1.49 -24.28 1.36
C GLY A 129 -1.78 -23.02 0.52
N THR A 130 -3.05 -22.75 0.17
CA THR A 130 -3.44 -21.57 -0.61
C THR A 130 -3.29 -20.30 0.24
N PRO A 131 -2.47 -19.31 -0.18
CA PRO A 131 -2.30 -18.07 0.57
C PRO A 131 -3.54 -17.17 0.42
N ILE A 132 -4.08 -16.72 1.56
CA ILE A 132 -5.25 -15.83 1.61
C ILE A 132 -4.86 -14.58 2.40
N ASN A 133 -4.18 -13.66 1.72
CA ASN A 133 -3.47 -12.56 2.37
C ASN A 133 -3.73 -11.22 1.67
N PRO A 134 -3.99 -10.14 2.42
CA PRO A 134 -4.06 -8.80 1.84
C PRO A 134 -2.66 -8.32 1.45
N THR A 135 -2.56 -7.65 0.31
CA THR A 135 -1.32 -6.97 -0.10
C THR A 135 -1.13 -5.70 0.74
N PRO A 136 0.10 -5.40 1.23
CA PRO A 136 0.36 -4.15 1.92
C PRO A 136 0.01 -2.93 1.05
N PRO A 137 -0.84 -2.00 1.53
CA PRO A 137 -1.24 -0.83 0.77
C PRO A 137 -0.12 0.22 0.77
N ARG A 138 0.17 0.78 -0.41
CA ARG A 138 1.08 1.93 -0.59
C ARG A 138 0.26 3.08 -1.17
N THR A 139 -0.61 3.65 -0.34
CA THR A 139 -1.63 4.63 -0.74
C THR A 139 -1.01 5.99 -1.14
N GLY A 140 -1.83 6.92 -1.62
CA GLY A 140 -1.36 8.21 -2.16
C GLY A 140 -0.52 9.03 -1.18
N MET A 141 -0.92 9.11 0.10
CA MET A 141 -0.18 9.88 1.11
C MET A 141 1.21 9.29 1.40
N PRO A 142 1.36 7.99 1.77
CA PRO A 142 2.68 7.34 1.85
C PRO A 142 3.48 7.46 0.57
N ALA A 143 2.88 7.24 -0.61
CA ALA A 143 3.60 7.34 -1.88
C ALA A 143 4.14 8.76 -2.15
N GLY A 144 3.38 9.80 -1.81
CA GLY A 144 3.80 11.21 -1.91
C GLY A 144 4.94 11.55 -0.95
N ILE A 145 4.81 11.17 0.32
CA ILE A 145 5.85 11.39 1.35
C ILE A 145 7.16 10.67 0.96
N ILE A 146 7.07 9.39 0.57
CA ILE A 146 8.21 8.59 0.12
C ILE A 146 8.84 9.20 -1.13
N GLY A 147 8.02 9.56 -2.13
CA GLY A 147 8.50 10.17 -3.36
C GLY A 147 9.26 11.48 -3.12
N LYS A 148 8.76 12.30 -2.19
CA LYS A 148 9.43 13.53 -1.75
C LYS A 148 10.76 13.24 -1.06
N ALA A 149 10.80 12.29 -0.11
CA ALA A 149 12.05 11.90 0.56
C ALA A 149 13.09 11.40 -0.45
N VAL A 150 12.71 10.51 -1.36
CA VAL A 150 13.59 10.02 -2.44
C VAL A 150 14.11 11.17 -3.32
N ALA A 151 13.25 12.11 -3.72
CA ALA A 151 13.66 13.26 -4.53
C ALA A 151 14.69 14.15 -3.80
N HIS A 152 14.51 14.37 -2.49
CA HIS A 152 15.49 15.09 -1.68
C HIS A 152 16.80 14.30 -1.53
N SER A 153 16.76 12.99 -1.32
CA SER A 153 17.96 12.12 -1.28
C SER A 153 18.76 12.18 -2.57
N VAL A 154 18.09 12.11 -3.73
CA VAL A 154 18.74 12.24 -5.04
C VAL A 154 19.38 13.62 -5.19
N THR A 155 18.68 14.68 -4.77
CA THR A 155 19.21 16.05 -4.83
C THR A 155 20.46 16.19 -3.95
N SER A 156 20.42 15.68 -2.72
CA SER A 156 21.58 15.68 -1.81
C SER A 156 22.75 14.87 -2.38
N LEU A 157 22.50 13.70 -2.98
CA LEU A 157 23.55 12.90 -3.65
C LEU A 157 24.21 13.66 -4.81
N MET A 158 23.45 14.44 -5.58
CA MET A 158 23.98 15.25 -6.67
C MET A 158 24.85 16.41 -6.18
N GLN A 159 24.53 16.98 -5.01
CA GLN A 159 25.22 18.14 -4.43
C GLN A 159 26.46 17.74 -3.61
N ASP A 160 26.31 16.71 -2.78
CA ASP A 160 27.26 16.37 -1.72
C ASP A 160 27.97 15.02 -1.95
N GLY A 161 27.60 14.29 -3.01
CA GLY A 161 28.21 13.00 -3.37
C GLY A 161 28.10 11.98 -2.23
N ALA A 162 29.22 11.38 -1.85
CA ALA A 162 29.27 10.35 -0.81
C ALA A 162 28.92 10.85 0.60
N ASN A 163 28.94 12.16 0.86
CA ASN A 163 28.61 12.75 2.15
C ASN A 163 27.14 13.18 2.26
N ALA A 164 26.33 12.88 1.25
CA ALA A 164 24.94 13.30 1.19
C ALA A 164 24.11 12.74 2.35
N HIS A 165 23.26 13.59 2.91
CA HIS A 165 22.20 13.13 3.79
C HIS A 165 21.11 12.44 2.97
N ILE A 166 20.83 11.18 3.30
CA ILE A 166 19.72 10.42 2.73
C ILE A 166 18.49 10.63 3.60
N HIS A 167 17.42 11.13 3.00
CA HIS A 167 16.17 11.47 3.67
C HIS A 167 15.35 10.20 3.91
N GLU A 168 14.64 10.19 5.03
CA GLU A 168 13.89 9.03 5.51
C GLU A 168 12.36 9.29 5.50
N ALA A 169 11.59 8.24 5.28
CA ALA A 169 10.13 8.25 5.30
C ALA A 169 9.59 6.86 5.68
N SER A 170 9.76 6.41 6.92
CA SER A 170 9.33 5.06 7.32
C SER A 170 7.80 4.91 7.37
N MET A 171 7.27 3.83 6.79
CA MET A 171 5.84 3.47 6.91
C MET A 171 5.42 3.09 8.34
N ALA A 172 6.37 2.87 9.24
CA ALA A 172 6.13 2.69 10.67
C ALA A 172 6.11 4.01 11.45
N GLU A 173 6.41 5.15 10.81
CA GLU A 173 6.45 6.48 11.42
C GLU A 173 5.56 7.50 10.68
N MET A 174 4.80 7.05 9.68
CA MET A 174 3.85 7.87 8.95
C MET A 174 2.44 7.27 9.01
N GLY A 175 1.46 8.14 8.81
CA GLY A 175 0.06 7.74 8.69
C GLY A 175 -0.38 7.57 7.25
N ALA A 176 -1.60 7.05 7.09
CA ALA A 176 -2.31 7.10 5.83
C ALA A 176 -3.76 7.52 6.06
N ALA A 177 -4.24 8.44 5.22
CA ALA A 177 -5.65 8.74 5.08
C ALA A 177 -6.21 8.07 3.84
N CYS A 178 -7.39 7.45 3.96
CA CYS A 178 -8.12 6.89 2.83
C CYS A 178 -9.56 7.39 2.85
N VAL A 179 -10.05 7.82 1.69
CA VAL A 179 -11.43 8.27 1.53
C VAL A 179 -12.05 7.54 0.34
N ALA A 180 -13.02 6.69 0.66
CA ALA A 180 -13.77 5.86 -0.26
C ALA A 180 -15.19 6.41 -0.43
N SER A 181 -15.50 6.90 -1.63
CA SER A 181 -16.84 7.41 -1.95
C SER A 181 -17.87 6.29 -1.84
N ALA A 182 -18.93 6.55 -1.08
CA ALA A 182 -20.05 5.65 -0.89
C ALA A 182 -21.35 6.25 -1.46
N GLY A 183 -21.35 7.45 -2.03
CA GLY A 183 -22.56 8.06 -2.57
C GLY A 183 -22.23 9.18 -3.56
N LYS A 184 -23.29 9.80 -4.09
CA LYS A 184 -23.21 10.92 -5.03
C LYS A 184 -24.12 12.06 -4.62
N GLY A 185 -23.83 13.24 -5.14
CA GLY A 185 -24.60 14.46 -4.92
C GLY A 185 -23.90 15.42 -3.96
N LEU A 186 -24.08 16.71 -4.23
CA LEU A 186 -23.35 17.78 -3.55
C LEU A 186 -23.65 17.85 -2.04
N THR A 187 -24.91 17.64 -1.66
CA THR A 187 -25.39 17.73 -0.27
C THR A 187 -25.85 16.39 0.30
N THR A 188 -25.95 15.36 -0.55
CA THR A 188 -26.44 14.01 -0.20
C THR A 188 -25.37 12.94 -0.37
N GLY A 189 -24.19 13.31 -0.86
CA GLY A 189 -23.07 12.39 -1.04
C GLY A 189 -22.56 11.85 0.30
N THR A 190 -21.99 10.66 0.26
CA THR A 190 -21.37 10.03 1.42
C THR A 190 -20.02 9.45 1.03
N ALA A 191 -19.09 9.42 1.97
CA ALA A 191 -17.85 8.68 1.85
C ALA A 191 -17.44 8.12 3.20
N ALA A 192 -16.83 6.94 3.18
CA ALA A 192 -16.08 6.41 4.31
C ALA A 192 -14.68 7.02 4.29
N ALA A 193 -14.33 7.78 5.33
CA ALA A 193 -13.01 8.33 5.54
C ALA A 193 -12.36 7.61 6.72
N MET A 194 -11.09 7.23 6.58
CA MET A 194 -10.32 6.62 7.66
C MET A 194 -8.91 7.19 7.69
N THR A 195 -8.35 7.25 8.89
CA THR A 195 -6.94 7.47 9.13
C THR A 195 -6.36 6.27 9.87
N VAL A 196 -5.11 5.94 9.58
CA VAL A 196 -4.34 4.93 10.30
C VAL A 196 -2.97 5.50 10.63
N PHE A 197 -2.52 5.32 11.86
CA PHE A 197 -1.18 5.72 12.27
C PHE A 197 -0.59 4.74 13.30
N PRO A 198 0.62 4.22 13.07
CA PRO A 198 1.33 4.20 11.78
C PRO A 198 0.66 3.26 10.75
N VAL A 199 1.09 3.34 9.49
CA VAL A 199 0.61 2.43 8.43
C VAL A 199 1.01 0.99 8.74
N VAL A 200 2.30 0.77 9.00
CA VAL A 200 2.86 -0.49 9.48
C VAL A 200 2.75 -0.52 11.00
N PRO A 201 2.07 -1.50 11.60
CA PRO A 201 1.92 -1.58 13.05
C PRO A 201 3.25 -1.65 13.79
N ASP A 202 3.37 -0.86 14.85
CA ASP A 202 4.50 -0.86 15.76
C ASP A 202 4.01 -1.26 17.17
N PHE A 203 4.11 -2.56 17.48
CA PHE A 203 3.71 -3.09 18.79
C PHE A 203 4.71 -2.76 19.91
N GLN A 204 5.90 -2.24 19.59
CA GLN A 204 6.85 -1.78 20.61
C GLN A 204 6.46 -0.39 21.10
N THR A 205 6.14 0.51 20.18
CA THR A 205 5.67 1.87 20.52
C THR A 205 4.21 1.89 20.96
N TYR A 206 3.34 1.09 20.34
CA TYR A 206 1.90 1.01 20.66
C TYR A 206 1.49 -0.41 21.09
N PRO A 207 1.71 -0.79 22.37
CA PRO A 207 1.37 -2.12 22.86
C PRO A 207 -0.12 -2.49 22.67
N GLY A 208 -0.37 -3.70 22.21
CA GLY A 208 -1.72 -4.27 22.02
C GLY A 208 -2.34 -3.95 20.66
N THR A 209 -2.38 -2.67 20.26
CA THR A 209 -3.01 -2.23 18.99
C THR A 209 -2.03 -2.18 17.82
N GLY A 210 -0.74 -1.96 18.11
CA GLY A 210 0.28 -1.63 17.11
C GLY A 210 0.05 -0.27 16.43
N ARG A 211 -0.96 0.48 16.88
CA ARG A 211 -1.37 1.77 16.30
C ARG A 211 -1.81 2.75 17.37
N ASP A 212 -1.57 4.02 17.10
CA ASP A 212 -2.12 5.09 17.91
C ASP A 212 -3.62 5.20 17.64
N THR A 213 -4.44 4.99 18.68
CA THR A 213 -5.90 5.04 18.58
C THR A 213 -6.45 6.45 18.45
N ASP A 214 -5.68 7.48 18.85
CA ASP A 214 -6.11 8.88 18.72
C ASP A 214 -6.02 9.34 17.26
N TYR A 215 -5.12 8.73 16.48
CA TYR A 215 -4.96 9.01 15.04
C TYR A 215 -5.48 7.89 14.13
N THR A 216 -5.97 6.78 14.69
CA THR A 216 -6.53 5.65 13.96
C THR A 216 -8.03 5.55 14.18
N PHE A 217 -8.80 6.20 13.31
CA PHE A 217 -10.25 6.19 13.36
C PHE A 217 -10.86 6.22 11.95
N GLY A 218 -12.16 5.96 11.86
CA GLY A 218 -12.88 6.06 10.61
C GLY A 218 -14.33 6.46 10.81
N GLU A 219 -14.82 7.28 9.90
CA GLU A 219 -16.16 7.85 9.91
C GLU A 219 -16.79 7.72 8.53
N ILE A 220 -18.12 7.78 8.50
CA ILE A 220 -18.88 7.84 7.25
C ILE A 220 -19.79 9.06 7.27
N GLY A 221 -19.78 9.83 6.17
CA GLY A 221 -20.67 10.97 6.06
C GLY A 221 -20.37 11.90 4.89
N LEU A 222 -21.09 13.02 4.88
CA LEU A 222 -20.98 14.06 3.85
C LEU A 222 -19.63 14.79 3.91
N ALA A 223 -19.03 14.95 5.09
CA ALA A 223 -17.73 15.59 5.25
C ALA A 223 -16.64 14.86 4.44
N GLY A 224 -16.56 13.54 4.56
CA GLY A 224 -15.64 12.72 3.76
C GLY A 224 -15.88 12.86 2.26
N HIS A 225 -17.15 12.98 1.83
CA HIS A 225 -17.49 13.17 0.42
C HIS A 225 -16.90 14.47 -0.14
N TRP A 226 -17.06 15.57 0.59
CA TRP A 226 -16.47 16.87 0.22
C TRP A 226 -14.95 16.85 0.26
N ILE A 227 -14.36 16.26 1.30
CA ILE A 227 -12.90 16.11 1.41
C ILE A 227 -12.36 15.39 0.16
N LYS A 228 -12.97 14.28 -0.24
CA LYS A 228 -12.57 13.56 -1.46
C LYS A 228 -12.65 14.44 -2.71
N HIS A 229 -13.73 15.21 -2.84
CA HIS A 229 -13.94 16.09 -3.98
C HIS A 229 -12.89 17.20 -4.05
N ILE A 230 -12.61 17.85 -2.92
CA ILE A 230 -11.58 18.90 -2.80
C ILE A 230 -10.20 18.32 -3.11
N LEU A 231 -9.84 17.18 -2.49
CA LEU A 231 -8.56 16.51 -2.72
C LEU A 231 -8.36 16.13 -4.19
N HIS A 232 -9.42 15.70 -4.88
CA HIS A 232 -9.35 15.39 -6.31
C HIS A 232 -8.90 16.60 -7.13
N TYR A 233 -9.55 17.75 -6.98
CA TYR A 233 -9.17 18.94 -7.75
C TYR A 233 -7.84 19.54 -7.31
N MET A 234 -7.54 19.53 -6.01
CA MET A 234 -6.24 19.99 -5.50
C MET A 234 -5.09 19.14 -6.03
N PHE A 235 -5.26 17.82 -6.06
CA PHE A 235 -4.26 16.91 -6.63
C PHE A 235 -4.04 17.18 -8.12
N ILE A 236 -5.11 17.30 -8.92
CA ILE A 236 -4.98 17.59 -10.36
C ILE A 236 -4.34 18.98 -10.59
N HIS A 237 -4.72 20.00 -9.83
CA HIS A 237 -4.12 21.33 -9.90
C HIS A 237 -2.62 21.29 -9.60
N LYS A 238 -2.24 20.53 -8.57
CA LYS A 238 -0.84 20.31 -8.17
C LYS A 238 -0.06 19.54 -9.23
N ALA A 239 -0.62 18.46 -9.76
CA ALA A 239 0.00 17.65 -10.81
C ALA A 239 0.20 18.43 -12.13
N GLN A 240 -0.65 19.42 -12.40
CA GLN A 240 -0.51 20.32 -13.54
C GLN A 240 0.45 21.50 -13.28
N LEU A 241 1.07 21.58 -12.10
CA LEU A 241 2.00 22.65 -11.70
C LEU A 241 1.41 24.07 -11.88
N LYS A 242 0.10 24.20 -11.70
CA LYS A 242 -0.60 25.49 -11.84
C LYS A 242 -0.17 26.48 -10.75
N PRO A 243 -0.31 27.80 -10.96
CA PRO A 243 0.08 28.80 -9.98
C PRO A 243 -0.44 28.48 -8.57
N GLY A 244 0.43 28.63 -7.56
CA GLY A 244 0.14 28.31 -6.17
C GLY A 244 0.17 26.82 -5.80
N TRP A 245 0.54 25.91 -6.71
CA TRP A 245 0.60 24.47 -6.42
C TRP A 245 1.48 24.10 -5.22
N THR A 246 2.54 24.87 -4.96
CA THR A 246 3.46 24.67 -3.82
C THR A 246 2.80 24.93 -2.47
N LEU A 247 1.67 25.65 -2.44
CA LEU A 247 0.90 25.91 -1.23
C LEU A 247 -0.04 24.76 -0.87
N ILE A 248 -0.27 23.82 -1.80
CA ILE A 248 -1.09 22.64 -1.57
C ILE A 248 -0.25 21.63 -0.78
N PRO A 249 -0.63 21.30 0.47
CA PRO A 249 0.13 20.37 1.30
C PRO A 249 0.22 18.99 0.64
N GLU A 250 1.21 18.21 1.10
CA GLU A 250 1.24 16.75 0.87
C GLU A 250 0.25 16.04 1.80
#